data_AF-A0A9K3HIG1-F1
#
_entry.id   AF-A0A9K3HIG1-F1
#
_cell.length_a   1.000
_cell.length_b   1.000
_cell.length_c   1.000
_cell.angle_alpha   90.00
_cell.angle_beta   90.00
_cell.angle_gamma   90.00
#
_symmetry.space_group_name_H-M   'P 1'
#
loop_
_entity.id
_entity.type
_entity.pdbx_description
1 polymer ?
#
loop_
_entity_poly.entity_id
_entity_poly.type
_entity_poly.pdbx_seq_one_letter_code
_entity_poly.pdbx_strand_id
1 'polypeptide(L)'
;MAVFKQILKIMKRLPIQKALTNQHNVFQSHIERFWKNAKYDEESKEITSIVSLNGKDKEIIITEQLVREVLDFPDDENSPTKFPEKMVKGCMLRMGYSGPLNNANYLKACFSKPYKFFIHSIVHALSHRKGGYDVMRDYQMNMVAALVLNKKYKFSKIVFHYMKENVTSGSKTWLYPRFVQMMIDHAYPDLEKDENNDLLALYHMDNDTLIVLSRYHKNHPESTTKAEFFGFIKDKNYQDPVDHLKWRNDEEMTEKSAAVNLKS
;
A
#
# COMPACT_ATOMS: atom_id res chain seq x y z
N MET A 1 7.81 16.90 -14.13
CA MET A 1 7.90 17.45 -12.76
C MET A 1 6.67 18.27 -12.34
N ALA A 2 6.26 19.31 -13.07
CA ALA A 2 5.11 20.16 -12.68
C ALA A 2 3.80 19.36 -12.41
N VAL A 3 3.52 18.34 -13.22
CA VAL A 3 2.33 17.46 -13.10
C VAL A 3 2.26 16.71 -11.77
N PHE A 4 3.40 16.40 -11.14
CA PHE A 4 3.44 15.64 -9.88
C PHE A 4 3.57 16.52 -8.63
N LYS A 5 3.82 17.83 -8.77
CA LYS A 5 4.09 18.71 -7.62
C LYS A 5 2.96 18.70 -6.59
N GLN A 6 1.70 18.66 -7.05
CA GLN A 6 0.54 18.61 -6.16
C GLN A 6 0.41 17.25 -5.47
N ILE A 7 0.50 16.13 -6.22
CA ILE A 7 0.38 14.79 -5.63
C ILE A 7 1.52 14.48 -4.65
N LEU A 8 2.75 14.95 -4.90
CA LEU A 8 3.86 14.77 -3.97
C LEU A 8 3.63 15.47 -2.62
N LYS A 9 2.97 16.64 -2.60
CA LYS A 9 2.56 17.29 -1.35
C LYS A 9 1.49 16.47 -0.62
N ILE A 10 0.60 15.83 -1.36
CA ILE A 10 -0.47 14.99 -0.82
C ILE A 10 0.10 13.70 -0.21
N MET A 11 1.08 13.06 -0.87
CA MET A 11 1.76 11.87 -0.35
C MET A 11 2.32 12.08 1.06
N LYS A 12 2.85 13.28 1.35
CA LYS A 12 3.43 13.65 2.64
C LYS A 12 2.42 13.80 3.78
N ARG A 13 1.12 13.82 3.50
CA ARG A 13 0.07 13.93 4.53
C ARG A 13 -0.83 12.70 4.60
N LEU A 14 -0.52 11.64 3.85
CA LEU A 14 -1.29 10.41 3.92
C LEU A 14 -1.13 9.80 5.32
N PRO A 15 -2.19 9.20 5.88
CA PRO A 15 -2.11 8.58 7.20
C PRO A 15 -1.20 7.35 7.23
N ILE A 16 -0.78 6.84 6.06
CA ILE A 16 0.18 5.73 5.92
C ILE A 16 1.57 6.20 5.46
N GLN A 17 1.90 7.49 5.62
CA GLN A 17 3.14 8.08 5.08
C GLN A 17 4.39 7.29 5.48
N LYS A 18 4.52 6.88 6.75
CA LYS A 18 5.67 6.10 7.24
C LYS A 18 5.83 4.81 6.45
N ALA A 19 4.75 4.08 6.23
CA ALA A 19 4.75 2.87 5.42
C ALA A 19 5.11 3.13 3.95
N LEU A 20 4.93 4.34 3.41
CA LEU A 20 5.25 4.66 2.01
C LEU A 20 6.67 5.22 1.80
N THR A 21 7.20 5.99 2.76
CA THR A 21 8.39 6.83 2.52
C THR A 21 9.58 6.55 3.42
N ASN A 22 9.42 5.79 4.51
CA ASN A 22 10.54 5.50 5.40
C ASN A 22 11.63 4.70 4.65
N GLN A 23 12.87 5.19 4.69
CA GLN A 23 14.05 4.57 4.07
C GLN A 23 14.89 3.84 5.14
N HIS A 24 14.26 2.90 5.84
CA HIS A 24 14.92 2.11 6.87
C HIS A 24 16.04 1.26 6.25
N ASN A 25 17.24 1.30 6.82
CA ASN A 25 18.33 0.38 6.43
C ASN A 25 17.86 -1.05 6.65
N VAL A 26 18.13 -1.94 5.69
CA VAL A 26 17.74 -3.34 5.77
C VAL A 26 18.98 -4.21 5.68
N PHE A 27 19.07 -5.22 6.54
CA PHE A 27 20.23 -6.09 6.64
C PHE A 27 19.87 -7.46 6.09
N GLN A 28 20.61 -7.94 5.11
CA GLN A 28 20.32 -9.17 4.39
C GLN A 28 20.26 -10.36 5.36
N SER A 29 21.23 -10.46 6.27
CA SER A 29 21.29 -11.54 7.26
C SER A 29 20.06 -11.55 8.19
N HIS A 30 19.55 -10.39 8.58
CA HIS A 30 18.35 -10.27 9.41
C HIS A 30 17.12 -10.79 8.69
N ILE A 31 16.93 -10.36 7.45
CA ILE A 31 15.79 -10.77 6.62
C ILE A 31 15.85 -12.25 6.30
N GLU A 32 17.03 -12.76 5.95
CA GLU A 32 17.24 -14.18 5.67
C GLU A 32 16.93 -15.03 6.91
N ARG A 33 17.51 -14.68 8.06
CA ARG A 33 17.30 -15.41 9.32
C ARG A 33 15.83 -15.37 9.74
N PHE A 34 15.18 -14.22 9.65
CA PHE A 34 13.77 -14.07 9.97
C PHE A 34 12.91 -14.99 9.10
N TRP A 35 13.03 -14.91 7.77
CA TRP A 35 12.16 -15.72 6.89
C TRP A 35 12.50 -17.21 6.93
N LYS A 36 13.75 -17.59 7.16
CA LYS A 36 14.16 -19.00 7.31
C LYS A 36 13.51 -19.67 8.52
N ASN A 37 13.37 -18.94 9.63
CA ASN A 37 12.89 -19.49 10.89
C ASN A 37 11.41 -19.16 11.17
N ALA A 38 10.77 -18.35 10.32
CA ALA A 38 9.40 -17.92 10.54
C ALA A 38 8.42 -19.12 10.57
N LYS A 39 7.58 -19.15 11.59
CA LYS A 39 6.48 -20.10 11.79
C LYS A 39 5.22 -19.32 12.15
N TYR A 40 4.07 -19.82 11.76
CA TYR A 40 2.79 -19.22 12.10
C TYR A 40 2.04 -20.17 13.04
N ASP A 41 1.56 -19.63 14.14
CA ASP A 41 0.74 -20.33 15.12
C ASP A 41 -0.74 -19.99 14.90
N GLU A 42 -1.58 -21.01 14.68
CA GLU A 42 -3.01 -20.81 14.42
C GLU A 42 -3.83 -20.60 15.69
N GLU A 43 -3.32 -20.98 16.87
CA GLU A 43 -4.00 -20.78 18.15
C GLU A 43 -3.78 -19.34 18.64
N SER A 44 -2.52 -18.88 18.71
CA SER A 44 -2.19 -17.52 19.16
C SER A 44 -2.39 -16.46 18.06
N LYS A 45 -2.47 -16.86 16.79
CA LYS A 45 -2.53 -15.97 15.60
C LYS A 45 -1.28 -15.11 15.43
N GLU A 46 -0.12 -15.67 15.73
CA GLU A 46 1.16 -14.97 15.71
C GLU A 46 2.14 -15.59 14.70
N ILE A 47 3.08 -14.79 14.22
CA ILE A 47 4.25 -15.29 13.51
C ILE A 47 5.44 -15.21 14.46
N THR A 48 6.04 -16.36 14.78
CA THR A 48 7.29 -16.42 15.55
C THR A 48 8.47 -16.60 14.61
N SER A 49 9.61 -16.00 14.94
CA SER A 49 10.87 -16.22 14.23
C SER A 49 12.06 -15.96 15.16
N ILE A 50 13.27 -15.98 14.62
CA ILE A 50 14.52 -15.83 15.38
C ILE A 50 15.36 -14.69 14.81
N VAL A 51 15.98 -13.92 15.69
CA VAL A 51 17.07 -12.97 15.40
C VAL A 51 18.31 -13.34 16.20
N SER A 52 19.49 -12.83 15.83
CA SER A 52 20.76 -13.10 16.51
C SER A 52 21.24 -11.87 17.26
N LEU A 53 21.17 -11.88 18.59
CA LEU A 53 21.62 -10.79 19.45
C LEU A 53 22.82 -11.26 20.27
N ASN A 54 24.00 -10.65 20.09
CA ASN A 54 25.24 -11.03 20.78
C ASN A 54 25.57 -12.52 20.59
N GLY A 55 25.41 -13.01 19.36
CA GLY A 55 25.62 -14.42 18.99
C GLY A 55 24.60 -15.41 19.57
N LYS A 56 23.51 -14.94 20.19
CA LYS A 56 22.45 -15.80 20.75
C LYS A 56 21.14 -15.63 19.98
N ASP A 57 20.50 -16.76 19.71
CA ASP A 57 19.16 -16.77 19.12
C ASP A 57 18.14 -16.22 20.11
N LYS A 58 17.35 -15.24 19.65
CA LYS A 58 16.25 -14.61 20.37
C LYS A 58 14.97 -14.71 19.55
N GLU A 59 13.88 -15.06 20.20
CA GLU A 59 12.58 -15.21 19.55
C GLU A 59 11.90 -13.85 19.36
N ILE A 60 11.51 -13.54 18.12
CA ILE A 60 10.67 -12.40 17.80
C ILE A 60 9.23 -12.88 17.52
N ILE A 61 8.26 -12.17 18.08
CA ILE A 61 6.83 -12.41 17.88
C ILE A 61 6.24 -11.26 17.05
N ILE A 62 5.61 -11.58 15.93
CA ILE A 62 4.94 -10.62 15.06
C ILE A 62 3.44 -10.86 15.13
N THR A 63 2.69 -9.82 15.49
CA THR A 63 1.23 -9.80 15.56
C THR A 63 0.65 -8.74 14.63
N GLU A 64 -0.66 -8.79 14.32
CA GLU A 64 -1.34 -7.70 13.60
C GLU A 64 -1.17 -6.36 14.32
N GLN A 65 -1.17 -6.37 15.65
CA GLN A 65 -0.97 -5.19 16.49
C GLN A 65 0.44 -4.61 16.34
N LEU A 66 1.49 -5.44 16.41
CA LEU A 66 2.87 -4.97 16.20
C LEU A 66 3.03 -4.35 14.81
N VAL A 67 2.46 -4.95 13.77
CA VAL A 67 2.48 -4.40 12.40
C VAL A 67 1.82 -3.01 12.38
N ARG A 68 0.68 -2.84 13.05
CA ARG A 68 -0.03 -1.56 13.15
C ARG A 68 0.82 -0.50 13.84
N GLU A 69 1.40 -0.84 14.99
CA GLU A 69 2.20 0.06 15.82
C GLU A 69 3.50 0.47 15.12
N VAL A 70 4.25 -0.49 14.58
CA VAL A 70 5.55 -0.22 13.94
C VAL A 70 5.39 0.59 12.65
N LEU A 71 4.33 0.37 11.89
CA LEU A 71 4.10 1.04 10.60
C LEU A 71 3.25 2.32 10.71
N ASP A 72 2.80 2.68 11.91
CA ASP A 72 1.88 3.78 12.20
C ASP A 72 0.60 3.71 11.34
N PHE A 73 0.00 2.52 11.20
CA PHE A 73 -1.25 2.41 10.45
C PHE A 73 -2.42 3.01 11.23
N PRO A 74 -3.33 3.76 10.56
CA PRO A 74 -4.42 4.49 11.22
C PRO A 74 -5.65 3.63 11.56
N ASP A 75 -5.52 2.31 11.40
CA ASP A 75 -6.61 1.35 11.51
C ASP A 75 -6.83 0.86 12.92
N ASP A 76 -7.98 0.26 13.15
CA ASP A 76 -8.43 -0.25 14.43
C ASP A 76 -9.22 -1.55 14.24
N GLU A 77 -9.66 -2.17 15.33
CA GLU A 77 -10.38 -3.45 15.29
C GLU A 77 -11.70 -3.39 14.51
N ASN A 78 -12.32 -2.21 14.42
CA ASN A 78 -13.60 -2.00 13.75
C ASN A 78 -13.46 -1.61 12.27
N SER A 79 -12.24 -1.34 11.82
CA SER A 79 -11.98 -0.94 10.44
C SER A 79 -12.35 -2.07 9.45
N PRO A 80 -12.93 -1.77 8.29
CA PRO A 80 -13.26 -2.78 7.28
C PRO A 80 -12.00 -3.22 6.50
N THR A 81 -12.07 -4.39 5.85
CA THR A 81 -11.07 -4.85 4.86
C THR A 81 -11.58 -4.79 3.42
N LYS A 82 -12.88 -4.50 3.24
CA LYS A 82 -13.57 -4.40 1.95
C LYS A 82 -14.67 -3.35 2.01
N PHE A 83 -14.92 -2.72 0.87
CA PHE A 83 -16.02 -1.81 0.62
C PHE A 83 -16.94 -2.38 -0.47
N PRO A 84 -18.16 -1.84 -0.63
CA PRO A 84 -19.03 -2.23 -1.74
C PRO A 84 -18.34 -2.03 -3.08
N GLU A 85 -18.42 -3.04 -3.96
CA GLU A 85 -17.78 -3.02 -5.27
C GLU A 85 -18.11 -1.76 -6.07
N LYS A 86 -19.39 -1.33 -6.05
CA LYS A 86 -19.86 -0.13 -6.72
C LYS A 86 -19.16 1.15 -6.22
N MET A 87 -18.87 1.25 -4.92
CA MET A 87 -18.09 2.37 -4.36
C MET A 87 -16.67 2.35 -4.91
N VAL A 88 -16.00 1.20 -4.81
CA VAL A 88 -14.61 1.06 -5.23
C VAL A 88 -14.46 1.40 -6.71
N LYS A 89 -15.31 0.82 -7.56
CA LYS A 89 -15.35 1.10 -9.01
C LYS A 89 -15.62 2.57 -9.32
N GLY A 90 -16.61 3.16 -8.65
CA GLY A 90 -16.93 4.58 -8.82
C GLY A 90 -15.77 5.50 -8.40
N CYS A 91 -15.03 5.14 -7.35
CA CYS A 91 -13.80 5.83 -6.95
C CYS A 91 -12.72 5.72 -8.04
N MET A 92 -12.52 4.53 -8.62
CA MET A 92 -11.58 4.34 -9.75
C MET A 92 -11.95 5.22 -10.95
N LEU A 93 -13.24 5.28 -11.32
CA LEU A 93 -13.74 6.14 -12.38
C LEU A 93 -13.48 7.63 -12.10
N ARG A 94 -13.73 8.11 -10.87
CA ARG A 94 -13.41 9.50 -10.48
C ARG A 94 -11.93 9.84 -10.57
N MET A 95 -11.04 8.86 -10.36
CA MET A 95 -9.59 9.01 -10.58
C MET A 95 -9.17 8.99 -12.07
N GLY A 96 -10.15 8.86 -12.97
CA GLY A 96 -9.95 8.83 -14.41
C GLY A 96 -9.61 7.45 -14.95
N TYR A 97 -10.02 6.37 -14.29
CA TYR A 97 -9.84 5.02 -14.83
C TYR A 97 -10.60 4.86 -16.15
N SER A 98 -9.91 4.46 -17.21
CA SER A 98 -10.48 4.27 -18.56
C SER A 98 -10.38 2.82 -19.06
N GLY A 99 -10.06 1.87 -18.17
CA GLY A 99 -9.97 0.45 -18.51
C GLY A 99 -11.27 -0.32 -18.30
N PRO A 100 -11.31 -1.64 -18.58
CA PRO A 100 -12.49 -2.46 -18.37
C PRO A 100 -12.85 -2.57 -16.89
N LEU A 101 -14.12 -2.31 -16.55
CA LEU A 101 -14.59 -2.31 -15.15
C LEU A 101 -14.89 -3.71 -14.60
N ASN A 102 -15.22 -4.66 -15.47
CA ASN A 102 -15.59 -6.03 -15.09
C ASN A 102 -14.38 -6.96 -14.88
N ASN A 103 -13.17 -6.44 -15.07
CA ASN A 103 -11.95 -7.20 -14.81
C ASN A 103 -11.65 -7.24 -13.31
N ALA A 104 -11.18 -8.39 -12.82
CA ALA A 104 -10.75 -8.54 -11.43
C ALA A 104 -9.50 -7.71 -11.08
N ASN A 105 -8.72 -7.30 -12.08
CA ASN A 105 -7.51 -6.52 -11.91
C ASN A 105 -7.53 -5.28 -12.82
N TYR A 106 -7.11 -4.13 -12.29
CA TYR A 106 -7.10 -2.86 -13.02
C TYR A 106 -5.67 -2.45 -13.37
N LEU A 107 -5.45 -2.04 -14.61
CA LEU A 107 -4.13 -1.55 -15.04
C LEU A 107 -3.91 -0.12 -14.55
N LYS A 108 -2.81 0.14 -13.82
CA LYS A 108 -2.50 1.48 -13.33
C LYS A 108 -2.26 2.50 -14.45
N ALA A 109 -1.89 2.03 -15.65
CA ALA A 109 -1.71 2.87 -16.84
C ALA A 109 -3.02 3.53 -17.31
N CYS A 110 -4.17 2.90 -17.04
CA CYS A 110 -5.48 3.41 -17.40
C CYS A 110 -5.97 4.53 -16.46
N PHE A 111 -5.16 5.03 -15.53
CA PHE A 111 -5.51 6.16 -14.66
C PHE A 111 -4.86 7.44 -15.17
N SER A 112 -5.41 8.59 -14.75
CA SER A 112 -4.74 9.87 -14.99
C SER A 112 -3.36 9.91 -14.31
N LYS A 113 -2.41 10.66 -14.90
CA LYS A 113 -0.99 10.62 -14.48
C LYS A 113 -0.75 10.83 -12.97
N PRO A 114 -1.39 11.81 -12.29
CA PRO A 114 -1.21 11.96 -10.85
C PRO A 114 -1.71 10.76 -10.04
N TYR A 115 -2.86 10.20 -10.40
CA TYR A 115 -3.42 9.03 -9.72
C TYR A 115 -2.65 7.74 -10.05
N LYS A 116 -2.12 7.60 -11.27
CA LYS A 116 -1.19 6.52 -11.64
C LYS A 116 0.04 6.50 -10.71
N PHE A 117 0.61 7.66 -10.41
CA PHE A 117 1.72 7.77 -9.45
C PHE A 117 1.30 7.39 -8.03
N PHE A 118 0.19 7.95 -7.54
CA PHE A 118 -0.37 7.61 -6.22
C PHE A 118 -0.58 6.10 -6.03
N ILE A 119 -1.23 5.47 -7.01
CA ILE A 119 -1.45 4.02 -7.07
C ILE A 119 -0.13 3.26 -7.09
N HIS A 120 0.82 3.70 -7.92
CA HIS A 120 2.14 3.06 -8.01
C HIS A 120 2.82 3.03 -6.64
N SER A 121 2.80 4.14 -5.90
CA SER A 121 3.41 4.21 -4.56
C SER A 121 2.77 3.23 -3.57
N ILE A 122 1.43 3.12 -3.57
CA ILE A 122 0.71 2.18 -2.69
C ILE A 122 1.03 0.73 -3.06
N VAL A 123 0.96 0.40 -4.35
CA VAL A 123 1.24 -0.95 -4.85
C VAL A 123 2.68 -1.36 -4.54
N HIS A 124 3.64 -0.46 -4.73
CA HIS A 124 5.05 -0.79 -4.52
C HIS A 124 5.41 -0.95 -3.04
N ALA A 125 4.74 -0.23 -2.14
CA ALA A 125 5.01 -0.29 -0.70
C ALA A 125 4.24 -1.41 0.03
N LEU A 126 3.00 -1.70 -0.39
CA LEU A 126 2.06 -2.54 0.37
C LEU A 126 1.69 -3.85 -0.35
N SER A 127 2.25 -4.16 -1.52
CA SER A 127 1.94 -5.41 -2.22
C SER A 127 2.79 -6.58 -1.75
N HIS A 128 2.16 -7.76 -1.64
CA HIS A 128 2.79 -9.02 -1.29
C HIS A 128 3.61 -9.67 -2.42
N ARG A 129 3.94 -8.93 -3.48
CA ARG A 129 4.46 -9.48 -4.74
C ARG A 129 5.86 -8.97 -5.00
N LYS A 130 6.64 -9.79 -5.71
CA LYS A 130 7.98 -9.42 -6.23
C LYS A 130 7.93 -8.69 -7.58
N GLY A 131 6.74 -8.54 -8.18
CA GLY A 131 6.58 -7.97 -9.51
C GLY A 131 5.13 -7.86 -9.94
N GLY A 132 4.90 -7.50 -11.20
CA GLY A 132 3.56 -7.26 -11.73
C GLY A 132 2.90 -6.03 -11.11
N TYR A 133 3.70 -5.01 -10.75
CA TYR A 133 3.22 -3.77 -10.12
C TYR A 133 2.37 -2.90 -11.06
N ASP A 134 2.11 -3.33 -12.30
CA ASP A 134 1.28 -2.61 -13.27
C ASP A 134 -0.22 -2.88 -13.08
N VAL A 135 -0.58 -3.93 -12.34
CA VAL A 135 -1.96 -4.29 -12.04
C VAL A 135 -2.28 -4.06 -10.56
N MET A 136 -3.46 -3.50 -10.31
CA MET A 136 -4.09 -3.45 -9.00
C MET A 136 -5.10 -4.57 -8.85
N ARG A 137 -5.04 -5.26 -7.70
CA ARG A 137 -6.04 -6.24 -7.26
C ARG A 137 -7.12 -5.60 -6.41
N ASP A 138 -8.19 -6.34 -6.16
CA ASP A 138 -9.32 -5.91 -5.33
C ASP A 138 -8.90 -5.25 -4.00
N TYR A 139 -8.04 -5.90 -3.20
CA TYR A 139 -7.60 -5.31 -1.92
C TYR A 139 -6.83 -3.99 -2.10
N GLN A 140 -6.04 -3.85 -3.17
CA GLN A 140 -5.29 -2.61 -3.47
C GLN A 140 -6.24 -1.50 -3.92
N MET A 141 -7.28 -1.85 -4.69
CA MET A 141 -8.34 -0.91 -5.05
C MET A 141 -9.10 -0.43 -3.81
N ASN A 142 -9.36 -1.32 -2.85
CA ASN A 142 -9.96 -0.96 -1.56
C ASN A 142 -9.04 -0.05 -0.73
N MET A 143 -7.74 -0.35 -0.64
CA MET A 143 -6.75 0.53 0.02
C MET A 143 -6.73 1.94 -0.60
N VAL A 144 -6.68 2.02 -1.93
CA VAL A 144 -6.70 3.27 -2.68
C VAL A 144 -8.00 4.04 -2.41
N ALA A 145 -9.16 3.37 -2.46
CA ALA A 145 -10.44 3.99 -2.16
C ALA A 145 -10.52 4.51 -0.72
N ALA A 146 -10.01 3.75 0.25
CA ALA A 146 -9.94 4.17 1.65
C ALA A 146 -9.14 5.48 1.82
N LEU A 147 -7.94 5.53 1.23
CA LEU A 147 -7.06 6.70 1.33
C LEU A 147 -7.64 7.93 0.64
N VAL A 148 -8.27 7.74 -0.53
CA VAL A 148 -8.87 8.86 -1.28
C VAL A 148 -10.11 9.39 -0.58
N LEU A 149 -10.94 8.51 -0.01
CA LEU A 149 -12.18 8.89 0.67
C LEU A 149 -11.99 9.12 2.18
N ASN A 150 -10.76 9.11 2.70
CA ASN A 150 -10.48 9.20 4.14
C ASN A 150 -11.26 8.18 5.01
N LYS A 151 -11.50 6.98 4.48
CA LYS A 151 -12.21 5.91 5.21
C LYS A 151 -11.24 5.07 6.02
N LYS A 152 -11.74 4.55 7.15
CA LYS A 152 -11.06 3.52 7.94
C LYS A 152 -10.87 2.26 7.10
N TYR A 153 -9.71 1.61 7.23
CA TYR A 153 -9.36 0.40 6.48
C TYR A 153 -8.25 -0.36 7.20
N LYS A 154 -8.37 -1.68 7.37
CA LYS A 154 -7.37 -2.49 8.09
C LYS A 154 -6.11 -2.76 7.28
N PHE A 155 -5.23 -1.76 7.19
CA PHE A 155 -3.93 -1.92 6.55
C PHE A 155 -3.06 -2.96 7.25
N SER A 156 -3.02 -2.95 8.60
CA SER A 156 -2.20 -3.89 9.36
C SER A 156 -2.62 -5.34 9.10
N LYS A 157 -3.93 -5.61 9.09
CA LYS A 157 -4.49 -6.93 8.78
C LYS A 157 -4.07 -7.43 7.41
N ILE A 158 -4.07 -6.59 6.38
CA ILE A 158 -3.67 -7.01 5.03
C ILE A 158 -2.18 -7.35 4.97
N VAL A 159 -1.32 -6.51 5.57
CA VAL A 159 0.12 -6.79 5.62
C VAL A 159 0.38 -8.09 6.38
N PHE A 160 -0.19 -8.23 7.58
CA PHE A 160 -0.03 -9.43 8.41
C PHE A 160 -0.57 -10.69 7.73
N HIS A 161 -1.74 -10.62 7.10
CA HIS A 161 -2.31 -11.72 6.33
C HIS A 161 -1.35 -12.23 5.26
N TYR A 162 -0.73 -11.33 4.48
CA TYR A 162 0.22 -11.75 3.45
C TYR A 162 1.56 -12.21 4.01
N MET A 163 1.97 -11.73 5.18
CA MET A 163 3.10 -12.33 5.91
C MET A 163 2.77 -13.78 6.31
N LYS A 164 1.59 -14.02 6.91
CA LYS A 164 1.10 -15.37 7.24
C LYS A 164 1.12 -16.26 6.00
N GLU A 165 0.51 -15.82 4.90
CA GLU A 165 0.47 -16.60 3.64
C GLU A 165 1.87 -16.97 3.17
N ASN A 166 2.83 -16.03 3.22
CA ASN A 166 4.22 -16.30 2.86
C ASN A 166 4.87 -17.34 3.78
N VAL A 167 4.63 -17.28 5.10
CA VAL A 167 5.12 -18.26 6.08
C VAL A 167 4.55 -19.66 5.83
N THR A 168 3.23 -19.74 5.60
CA THR A 168 2.52 -21.01 5.40
C THR A 168 2.66 -21.56 3.98
N SER A 169 3.21 -20.79 3.05
CA SER A 169 3.48 -21.25 1.70
C SER A 169 4.62 -22.27 1.68
N GLY A 170 4.62 -23.16 0.68
CA GLY A 170 5.70 -24.12 0.47
C GLY A 170 7.04 -23.49 0.05
N SER A 171 7.07 -22.18 -0.25
CA SER A 171 8.29 -21.45 -0.61
C SER A 171 8.25 -20.04 -0.04
N LYS A 172 8.96 -19.85 1.08
CA LYS A 172 9.06 -18.54 1.73
C LYS A 172 9.92 -17.61 0.90
N THR A 173 9.48 -16.35 0.83
CA THR A 173 10.24 -15.27 0.17
C THR A 173 10.56 -14.15 1.15
N TRP A 174 11.52 -13.28 0.80
CA TRP A 174 11.82 -12.07 1.56
C TRP A 174 10.75 -11.00 1.33
N LEU A 175 9.55 -11.28 1.83
CA LEU A 175 8.41 -10.38 1.72
C LEU A 175 8.59 -9.19 2.67
N TYR A 176 8.16 -8.00 2.25
CA TYR A 176 8.22 -6.76 3.03
C TYR A 176 9.55 -6.57 3.80
N PRO A 177 10.73 -6.66 3.16
CA PRO A 177 12.01 -6.69 3.85
C PRO A 177 12.19 -5.46 4.75
N ARG A 178 11.73 -4.29 4.30
CA ARG A 178 11.72 -3.07 5.12
C ARG A 178 10.82 -3.17 6.35
N PHE A 179 9.59 -3.66 6.22
CA PHE A 179 8.69 -3.76 7.38
C PHE A 179 9.20 -4.78 8.39
N VAL A 180 9.74 -5.90 7.92
CA VAL A 180 10.38 -6.90 8.77
C VAL A 180 11.54 -6.28 9.54
N GLN A 181 12.44 -5.54 8.89
CA GLN A 181 13.53 -4.87 9.59
C GLN A 181 13.03 -3.84 10.62
N MET A 182 12.01 -3.06 10.28
CA MET A 182 11.41 -2.10 11.22
C MET A 182 10.84 -2.79 12.47
N MET A 183 10.23 -3.97 12.32
CA MET A 183 9.71 -4.75 13.45
C MET A 183 10.84 -5.40 14.27
N ILE A 184 11.89 -5.87 13.61
CA ILE A 184 13.11 -6.38 14.27
C ILE A 184 13.75 -5.29 15.12
N ASP A 185 13.97 -4.11 14.54
CA ASP A 185 14.59 -2.98 15.24
C ASP A 185 13.71 -2.44 16.37
N HIS A 186 12.38 -2.54 16.23
CA HIS A 186 11.46 -2.19 17.31
C HIS A 186 11.57 -3.16 18.49
N ALA A 187 11.64 -4.46 18.22
CA ALA A 187 11.77 -5.49 19.26
C ALA A 187 13.18 -5.55 19.88
N TYR A 188 14.22 -5.26 19.08
CA TYR A 188 15.63 -5.35 19.44
C TYR A 188 16.41 -4.14 18.91
N PRO A 189 16.31 -2.97 19.57
CA PRO A 189 17.01 -1.75 19.12
C PRO A 189 18.53 -1.91 19.03
N ASP A 190 19.09 -2.73 19.93
CA ASP A 190 20.53 -2.98 20.07
C ASP A 190 21.03 -4.16 19.24
N LEU A 191 20.24 -4.67 18.29
CA LEU A 191 20.67 -5.73 17.38
C LEU A 191 21.89 -5.28 16.57
N GLU A 192 22.88 -6.16 16.42
CA GLU A 192 24.10 -5.91 15.64
C GLU A 192 23.77 -5.59 14.19
N LYS A 193 24.43 -4.58 13.60
CA LYS A 193 24.14 -4.06 12.26
C LYS A 193 25.45 -3.84 11.51
N ASP A 194 25.78 -4.73 10.58
CA ASP A 194 26.94 -4.54 9.70
C ASP A 194 26.55 -3.72 8.46
N GLU A 195 26.59 -2.40 8.60
CA GLU A 195 26.25 -1.47 7.51
C GLU A 195 27.25 -1.53 6.33
N ASN A 196 28.42 -2.13 6.51
CA ASN A 196 29.44 -2.15 5.46
C ASN A 196 29.32 -3.38 4.56
N ASN A 197 28.90 -4.53 5.11
CA ASN A 197 28.91 -5.80 4.39
C ASN A 197 27.56 -6.50 4.27
N ASP A 198 26.53 -6.06 5.01
CA ASP A 198 25.25 -6.78 5.11
C ASP A 198 24.03 -5.96 4.65
N LEU A 199 24.22 -4.76 4.09
CA LEU A 199 23.09 -3.97 3.59
C LEU A 199 22.41 -4.63 2.38
N LEU A 200 21.11 -4.87 2.51
CA LEU A 200 20.24 -5.26 1.41
C LEU A 200 19.86 -4.03 0.60
N ALA A 201 20.35 -3.95 -0.65
CA ALA A 201 20.01 -2.86 -1.55
C ALA A 201 18.50 -2.82 -1.86
N LEU A 202 17.85 -1.73 -1.46
CA LEU A 202 16.45 -1.45 -1.80
C LEU A 202 16.37 -0.30 -2.80
N TYR A 203 15.61 -0.52 -3.87
CA TYR A 203 15.32 0.53 -4.84
C TYR A 203 14.18 1.41 -4.31
N HIS A 204 14.50 2.68 -4.06
CA HIS A 204 13.52 3.69 -3.67
C HIS A 204 13.00 4.45 -4.90
N MET A 205 11.74 4.87 -4.85
CA MET A 205 11.19 5.74 -5.89
C MET A 205 11.91 7.08 -5.86
N ASP A 206 12.38 7.50 -7.03
CA ASP A 206 13.16 8.70 -7.26
C ASP A 206 12.60 9.53 -8.43
N ASN A 207 13.35 10.52 -8.88
CA ASN A 207 12.95 11.34 -10.03
C ASN A 207 12.90 10.53 -11.33
N ASP A 208 13.72 9.49 -11.48
CA ASP A 208 13.71 8.63 -12.66
C ASP A 208 12.44 7.79 -12.71
N THR A 209 11.97 7.33 -11.57
CA THR A 209 10.66 6.67 -11.43
C THR A 209 9.53 7.59 -11.91
N LEU A 210 9.57 8.87 -11.55
CA LEU A 210 8.59 9.86 -12.04
C LEU A 210 8.66 10.06 -13.55
N ILE A 211 9.87 10.07 -14.12
CA ILE A 211 10.08 10.15 -15.57
C ILE A 211 9.46 8.92 -16.25
N VAL A 212 9.78 7.72 -15.77
CA VAL A 212 9.23 6.47 -16.32
C VAL A 212 7.70 6.45 -16.23
N LEU A 213 7.12 6.86 -15.10
CA LEU A 213 5.66 6.89 -14.93
C LEU A 213 4.97 7.94 -15.83
N SER A 214 5.69 9.02 -16.16
CA SER A 214 5.18 10.08 -17.04
C SER A 214 5.21 9.73 -18.53
N ARG A 215 6.07 8.76 -18.91
CA ARG A 215 6.26 8.31 -20.30
C ARG A 215 5.11 7.43 -20.76
N TYR A 216 4.76 7.62 -22.03
CA TYR A 216 3.80 6.80 -22.76
C TYR A 216 4.40 5.42 -23.05
N HIS A 217 3.59 4.37 -22.85
CA HIS A 217 3.95 3.02 -23.22
C HIS A 217 3.03 2.55 -24.35
N LYS A 218 3.60 2.25 -25.54
CA LYS A 218 2.84 1.91 -26.76
C LYS A 218 1.79 0.80 -26.57
N ASN A 219 2.06 -0.14 -25.65
CA ASN A 219 1.24 -1.32 -25.41
C ASN A 219 0.24 -1.17 -24.26
N HIS A 220 0.20 -0.03 -23.56
CA HIS A 220 -0.74 0.20 -22.47
C HIS A 220 -1.66 1.38 -22.80
N PRO A 221 -2.99 1.19 -22.76
CA PRO A 221 -3.92 2.30 -22.93
C PRO A 221 -3.68 3.31 -21.80
N GLU A 222 -3.42 4.56 -22.18
CA GLU A 222 -3.38 5.68 -21.23
C GLU A 222 -4.75 6.33 -21.14
N SER A 223 -5.11 6.76 -19.94
CA SER A 223 -6.31 7.58 -19.78
C SER A 223 -6.10 8.95 -20.41
N THR A 224 -7.02 9.32 -21.30
CA THR A 224 -7.17 10.69 -21.79
C THR A 224 -8.04 11.54 -20.87
N THR A 225 -8.63 10.93 -19.82
CA THR A 225 -9.52 11.60 -18.88
C THR A 225 -8.73 12.54 -17.98
N LYS A 226 -9.08 13.83 -18.04
CA LYS A 226 -8.65 14.81 -17.04
C LYS A 226 -9.48 14.61 -15.78
N ALA A 227 -8.94 13.86 -14.82
CA ALA A 227 -9.54 13.70 -13.51
C ALA A 227 -9.09 14.82 -12.57
N GLU A 228 -10.04 15.47 -11.91
CA GLU A 228 -9.77 16.39 -10.82
C GLU A 228 -9.50 15.63 -9.53
N PHE A 229 -8.70 16.23 -8.64
CA PHE A 229 -8.58 15.68 -7.29
C PHE A 229 -9.90 15.80 -6.54
N PHE A 230 -10.23 14.79 -5.75
CA PHE A 230 -11.41 14.76 -4.86
C PHE A 230 -11.06 14.08 -3.53
N GLY A 231 -12.00 14.10 -2.59
CA GLY A 231 -11.83 13.48 -1.28
C GLY A 231 -10.65 14.08 -0.51
N PHE A 232 -9.98 13.22 0.28
CA PHE A 232 -8.78 13.55 1.05
C PHE A 232 -7.61 14.07 0.20
N ILE A 233 -7.56 13.63 -1.07
CA ILE A 233 -6.53 14.07 -2.02
C ILE A 233 -6.71 15.56 -2.35
N LYS A 234 -7.96 16.03 -2.49
CA LYS A 234 -8.29 17.44 -2.70
C LYS A 234 -8.17 18.24 -1.41
N ASP A 235 -8.87 17.81 -0.36
CA ASP A 235 -8.97 18.53 0.91
C ASP A 235 -8.50 17.65 2.08
N LYS A 236 -7.53 18.13 2.85
CA LYS A 236 -7.02 17.43 4.05
C LYS A 236 -8.07 17.29 5.15
N ASN A 237 -9.09 18.14 5.13
CA ASN A 237 -10.18 18.14 6.10
C ASN A 237 -11.39 17.33 5.59
N TYR A 238 -11.29 16.70 4.42
CA TYR A 238 -12.37 15.89 3.87
C TYR A 238 -12.79 14.83 4.89
N GLN A 239 -14.05 14.91 5.29
CA GLN A 239 -14.71 13.87 6.05
C GLN A 239 -15.64 13.12 5.10
N ASP A 240 -15.53 11.80 5.13
CA ASP A 240 -16.47 10.95 4.44
C ASP A 240 -17.87 11.16 5.04
N PRO A 241 -18.91 11.44 4.23
CA PRO A 241 -20.27 11.50 4.74
C PRO A 241 -20.61 10.15 5.38
N VAL A 242 -21.06 10.17 6.65
CA VAL A 242 -21.39 8.98 7.43
C VAL A 242 -22.41 8.11 6.67
N ASP A 243 -22.22 6.78 6.71
CA ASP A 243 -23.03 5.75 6.02
C ASP A 243 -23.03 5.75 4.49
N HIS A 244 -22.07 6.43 3.88
CA HIS A 244 -22.09 6.58 2.45
C HIS A 244 -21.41 5.39 1.73
N LEU A 245 -22.20 4.37 1.37
CA LEU A 245 -21.83 3.29 0.43
C LEU A 245 -21.60 3.79 -1.01
N LYS A 246 -21.71 5.09 -1.27
CA LYS A 246 -21.48 5.68 -2.59
C LYS A 246 -20.15 6.46 -2.63
N TRP A 247 -19.62 6.66 -3.84
CA TRP A 247 -18.30 7.25 -4.10
C TRP A 247 -18.34 8.77 -4.39
N ARG A 248 -19.52 9.38 -4.22
CA ARG A 248 -19.82 10.81 -4.38
C ARG A 248 -20.85 11.22 -3.35
N ASN A 249 -20.61 12.25 -2.56
CA ASN A 249 -21.66 12.78 -1.68
C ASN A 249 -22.82 13.40 -2.51
N ASP A 250 -23.94 13.75 -1.86
CA ASP A 250 -25.13 14.23 -2.57
C ASP A 250 -24.88 15.55 -3.33
N GLU A 251 -23.99 16.41 -2.85
CA GLU A 251 -23.57 17.62 -3.57
C GLU A 251 -22.78 17.26 -4.83
N GLU A 252 -21.82 16.34 -4.72
CA GLU A 252 -20.96 15.85 -5.81
C GLU A 252 -21.75 15.07 -6.87
N MET A 253 -22.95 14.58 -6.57
CA MET A 253 -23.84 13.95 -7.55
C MET A 253 -24.42 14.96 -8.54
N THR A 254 -24.39 16.26 -8.22
CA THR A 254 -24.82 17.32 -9.13
C THR A 254 -23.76 17.71 -10.18
N GLU A 255 -22.51 17.25 -10.00
CA GLU A 255 -21.43 17.52 -10.95
C GLU A 255 -21.67 16.85 -12.31
N LYS A 256 -21.33 17.54 -13.41
CA LYS A 256 -21.45 16.99 -14.78
C LYS A 256 -20.74 15.65 -14.97
N SER A 257 -19.65 15.42 -14.24
CA SER A 257 -18.88 14.18 -14.27
C SER A 257 -19.59 13.00 -13.59
N ALA A 258 -20.63 13.22 -12.77
CA ALA A 258 -21.41 12.17 -12.14
C ALA A 258 -22.22 11.36 -13.18
N ALA A 259 -22.85 12.04 -14.14
CA ALA A 259 -23.65 11.39 -15.20
C ALA A 259 -22.81 10.49 -16.12
N VAL A 260 -21.53 10.82 -16.33
CA VAL A 260 -20.59 9.99 -17.12
C VAL A 260 -20.21 8.72 -16.36
N ASN A 261 -19.91 8.86 -15.07
CA ASN A 261 -19.51 7.73 -14.22
C ASN A 261 -20.67 6.75 -13.93
N LEU A 262 -21.92 7.20 -13.99
CA LEU A 262 -23.11 6.35 -13.80
C LEU A 262 -23.49 5.54 -15.05
N LYS A 263 -23.04 5.97 -16.23
CA LYS A 263 -23.33 5.32 -17.52
C LYS A 263 -22.26 4.29 -17.94
N SER A 264 -21.15 4.22 -17.21
CA SER A 264 -19.99 3.35 -17.47
C SER A 264 -20.06 2.09 -16.64
#